data_AF-A0A846HRA7-F1
#
_entry.id   AF-A0A846HRA7-F1
#
_cell.length_a   1.000
_cell.length_b   1.000
_cell.length_c   1.000
_cell.angle_alpha   90.00
_cell.angle_beta   90.00
_cell.angle_gamma   90.00
#
_symmetry.space_group_name_H-M   'P 1'
#
loop_
_entity.id
_entity.type
_entity.pdbx_description
1 polymer ?
#
loop_
_entity_poly.entity_id
_entity_poly.type
_entity_poly.pdbx_seq_one_letter_code
_entity_poly.pdbx_strand_id
1 'polypeptide(L)'
;MERFRTLSLTEIRKMFQTLTPLQETRAYREIFAEGEIEGKIEGKIEGKAESLKRLLDRRFGTLPGWAEERLAKADSDQLDQWLDGVLDAGSLEQLFTC
;
A
#
# COMPACT_ATOMS: atom_id res chain seq x y z
N MET A 1 -24.98 -15.75 17.77
CA MET A 1 -23.62 -15.31 17.36
C MET A 1 -23.54 -14.90 15.89
N GLU A 2 -24.44 -15.35 14.99
CA GLU A 2 -24.45 -14.90 13.58
C GLU A 2 -24.85 -13.45 13.34
N ARG A 3 -25.57 -12.85 14.30
CA ARG A 3 -26.13 -11.49 14.19
C ARG A 3 -25.09 -10.41 13.86
N PHE A 4 -23.81 -10.61 14.19
CA PHE A 4 -22.75 -9.62 13.96
C PHE A 4 -22.01 -9.78 12.62
N ARG A 5 -22.31 -10.81 11.82
CA ARG A 5 -21.63 -11.05 10.52
C ARG A 5 -22.13 -10.15 9.39
N THR A 6 -23.35 -9.63 9.50
CA THR A 6 -24.00 -8.83 8.44
C THR A 6 -24.15 -7.35 8.82
N LEU A 7 -23.75 -6.97 10.03
CA LEU A 7 -23.90 -5.60 10.51
C LEU A 7 -22.68 -4.76 10.13
N SER A 8 -22.93 -3.54 9.68
CA SER A 8 -21.91 -2.52 9.49
C SER A 8 -21.29 -2.07 10.82
N LEU A 9 -20.08 -1.53 10.75
CA LEU A 9 -19.40 -0.94 11.91
C LEU A 9 -20.26 0.12 12.62
N THR A 10 -21.02 0.91 11.85
CA THR A 10 -21.93 1.93 12.37
C THR A 10 -23.09 1.32 13.15
N GLU A 11 -23.68 0.23 12.66
CA GLU A 11 -24.75 -0.48 13.35
C GLU A 11 -24.25 -1.18 14.62
N ILE A 12 -23.08 -1.82 14.55
CA ILE A 12 -22.43 -2.43 15.71
C ILE A 12 -22.17 -1.35 16.77
N ARG A 13 -21.57 -0.22 16.38
CA ARG A 13 -21.27 0.88 17.30
C ARG A 13 -22.52 1.41 18.01
N LYS A 14 -23.66 1.50 17.31
CA LYS A 14 -24.95 1.91 17.89
C LYS A 14 -25.46 0.93 18.94
N MET A 15 -25.21 -0.37 18.79
CA MET A 15 -25.64 -1.40 19.75
C MET A 15 -24.86 -1.35 21.08
N PHE A 16 -23.63 -0.82 21.07
CA PHE A 16 -22.75 -0.76 22.24
C PHE A 16 -22.68 0.63 22.91
N GLN A 17 -23.55 1.58 22.54
CA GLN A 17 -23.54 2.96 23.05
C GLN A 17 -23.78 3.07 24.58
N THR A 18 -24.32 2.04 25.22
CA THR A 18 -24.55 1.99 26.68
C THR A 18 -23.43 1.28 27.46
N LEU A 19 -22.44 0.72 26.77
CA LEU A 19 -21.27 0.05 27.33
C LEU A 19 -20.02 0.92 27.08
N THR A 20 -18.88 0.54 27.68
CA THR A 20 -17.57 1.15 27.37
C THR A 20 -17.43 1.30 25.86
N PRO A 21 -17.20 2.52 25.34
CA PRO A 21 -17.07 2.75 23.90
C PRO A 21 -16.10 1.75 23.30
N LEU A 22 -16.46 1.13 22.18
CA LEU A 22 -15.62 0.13 21.52
C LEU A 22 -14.19 0.66 21.31
N GLN A 23 -14.06 1.95 21.01
CA GLN A 23 -12.80 2.67 20.85
C GLN A 23 -11.86 2.60 22.07
N GLU A 24 -12.42 2.51 23.27
CA GLU A 24 -11.65 2.47 24.51
C GLU A 24 -11.20 1.04 24.85
N THR A 25 -11.83 0.02 24.26
CA THR A 25 -11.45 -1.36 24.45
C THR A 25 -10.03 -1.60 23.93
N ARG A 26 -9.27 -2.42 24.65
CA ARG A 26 -7.91 -2.79 24.25
C ARG A 26 -7.89 -3.44 22.86
N ALA A 27 -8.82 -4.38 22.62
CA ALA A 27 -8.93 -5.09 21.35
C ALA A 27 -9.13 -4.14 20.16
N TYR A 28 -10.02 -3.14 20.28
CA TYR A 28 -10.23 -2.18 19.20
C TYR A 28 -8.97 -1.35 18.93
N ARG A 29 -8.29 -0.87 19.98
CA ARG A 29 -7.07 -0.06 19.82
C ARG A 29 -5.95 -0.85 19.16
N GLU A 30 -5.78 -2.12 19.52
CA GLU A 30 -4.76 -2.99 18.91
C GLU A 30 -5.08 -3.26 17.43
N ILE A 31 -6.32 -3.67 17.10
CA ILE A 31 -6.74 -3.91 15.71
C ILE A 31 -6.63 -2.65 14.85
N PHE A 32 -7.07 -1.50 15.39
CA PHE A 32 -6.98 -0.24 14.66
C PHE A 32 -5.53 0.18 14.41
N ALA A 33 -4.65 0.03 15.41
CA ALA A 33 -3.23 0.33 15.25
C ALA A 33 -2.55 -0.59 14.23
N GLU A 34 -2.89 -1.88 14.22
CA GLU A 34 -2.40 -2.83 13.22
C GLU A 34 -2.84 -2.44 11.80
N GLY A 35 -4.12 -2.13 11.61
CA GLY A 35 -4.63 -1.66 10.31
C GLY A 35 -4.05 -0.30 9.87
N GLU A 36 -3.75 0.60 10.81
CA GLU A 36 -3.05 1.87 10.50
C GLU A 36 -1.61 1.62 10.02
N ILE A 37 -0.91 0.65 10.62
CA ILE A 37 0.45 0.26 10.21
C ILE A 37 0.41 -0.38 8.82
N GLU A 38 -0.49 -1.35 8.60
CA GLU A 38 -0.67 -2.01 7.31
C GLU A 38 -0.99 -1.00 6.21
N GLY A 39 -1.98 -0.13 6.42
CA GLY A 39 -2.36 0.90 5.43
C GLY A 39 -1.24 1.90 5.15
N LYS A 40 -0.40 2.24 6.13
CA LYS A 40 0.79 3.09 5.90
C LYS A 40 1.85 2.38 5.07
N ILE A 41 2.06 1.08 5.29
CA ILE A 41 3.03 0.28 4.53
C ILE A 41 2.56 0.14 3.08
N GLU A 42 1.30 -0.28 2.87
CA GLU A 42 0.70 -0.41 1.55
C GLU A 42 0.74 0.92 0.78
N GLY A 43 0.25 2.00 1.40
CA GLY A 43 0.26 3.33 0.77
C GLY A 43 1.66 3.84 0.42
N LYS A 44 2.69 3.46 1.20
CA LYS A 44 4.09 3.80 0.87
C LYS A 44 4.57 3.01 -0.35
N ILE A 45 4.26 1.72 -0.46
CA ILE A 45 4.63 0.87 -1.60
C ILE A 45 3.94 1.36 -2.88
N GLU A 46 2.63 1.59 -2.82
CA GLU A 46 1.84 2.12 -3.94
C GLU A 46 2.37 3.47 -4.41
N GLY A 47 2.65 4.39 -3.47
CA GLY A 47 3.20 5.71 -3.78
C GLY A 47 4.58 5.66 -4.44
N LYS A 48 5.45 4.73 -4.01
CA LYS A 48 6.74 4.50 -4.67
C LYS A 48 6.56 3.98 -6.09
N ALA A 49 5.71 2.97 -6.29
CA ALA A 49 5.45 2.38 -7.60
C ALA A 49 4.88 3.42 -8.58
N GLU A 50 3.93 4.24 -8.14
CA GLU A 50 3.36 5.31 -8.97
C GLU A 50 4.42 6.38 -9.31
N SER A 51 5.22 6.78 -8.34
CA SER A 51 6.29 7.77 -8.54
C SER A 51 7.33 7.27 -9.53
N LEU A 52 7.78 6.02 -9.37
CA LEU A 52 8.73 5.39 -10.27
C LEU A 52 8.14 5.25 -11.68
N LYS A 53 6.89 4.80 -11.82
CA LYS A 53 6.20 4.74 -13.12
C LYS A 53 6.24 6.09 -13.83
N ARG A 54 5.87 7.17 -13.14
CA ARG A 54 5.88 8.54 -13.69
C ARG A 54 7.28 8.99 -14.14
N LEU A 55 8.33 8.60 -13.40
CA LEU A 55 9.72 8.91 -13.76
C LEU A 55 10.17 8.13 -14.98
N LEU A 56 9.83 6.84 -15.05
CA LEU A 56 10.15 5.97 -16.18
C LEU A 56 9.43 6.42 -17.46
N ASP A 57 8.15 6.75 -17.37
CA ASP A 57 7.38 7.31 -18.49
C ASP A 57 8.01 8.61 -19.02
N ARG A 58 8.58 9.45 -18.14
CA ARG A 58 9.25 10.69 -18.53
C ARG A 58 10.63 10.48 -19.16
N ARG A 59 11.41 9.50 -18.68
CA ARG A 59 12.78 9.26 -19.17
C ARG A 59 12.80 8.39 -20.42
N PHE A 60 11.96 7.36 -20.46
CA PHE A 60 11.99 6.31 -21.47
C PHE A 60 10.77 6.32 -22.40
N GLY A 61 9.76 7.16 -22.12
CA GLY A 61 8.49 7.16 -22.84
C GLY A 61 7.56 6.04 -22.37
N THR A 62 6.55 5.71 -23.17
CA THR A 62 5.56 4.67 -22.83
C THR A 62 6.22 3.37 -22.42
N LEU A 63 5.97 2.94 -21.19
CA LEU A 63 6.52 1.70 -20.67
C LEU A 63 5.98 0.48 -21.45
N PRO A 64 6.86 -0.46 -21.84
CA PRO A 64 6.42 -1.73 -22.41
C PRO A 64 5.71 -2.57 -21.33
N GLY A 65 4.77 -3.43 -21.73
CA GLY A 65 3.93 -4.18 -20.78
C GLY A 65 4.72 -5.03 -19.76
N TRP A 66 5.88 -5.55 -20.15
CA TRP A 66 6.74 -6.29 -19.23
C TRP A 66 7.29 -5.42 -18.09
N ALA A 67 7.54 -4.12 -18.33
CA ALA A 67 8.02 -3.19 -17.31
C ALA A 67 6.89 -2.80 -16.36
N GLU A 68 5.67 -2.63 -16.88
CA GLU A 68 4.48 -2.38 -16.05
C GLU A 68 4.16 -3.57 -15.14
N GLU A 69 4.22 -4.80 -15.66
CA GLU A 69 4.05 -6.01 -14.85
C GLU A 69 5.11 -6.14 -13.76
N ARG A 70 6.35 -5.71 -14.05
CA ARG A 70 7.45 -5.76 -13.09
C ARG A 70 7.27 -4.73 -11.98
N LEU A 71 6.85 -3.51 -12.31
CA LEU A 71 6.47 -2.48 -11.33
C LEU A 71 5.31 -2.93 -10.45
N ALA A 72 4.31 -3.60 -11.02
CA ALA A 72 3.13 -4.06 -10.28
C ALA A 72 3.42 -5.20 -9.27
N LYS A 73 4.49 -5.97 -9.50
CA LYS A 73 4.90 -7.09 -8.63
C LYS A 73 6.07 -6.75 -7.71
N ALA A 74 6.58 -5.52 -7.79
CA ALA A 74 7.76 -5.11 -7.05
C ALA A 74 7.45 -4.93 -5.57
N ASP A 75 8.36 -5.41 -4.72
CA ASP A 75 8.33 -5.12 -3.29
C ASP A 75 8.93 -3.73 -2.98
N SER A 76 8.85 -3.32 -1.71
CA SER A 76 9.31 -1.99 -1.28
C SER A 76 10.80 -1.75 -1.52
N ASP A 77 11.62 -2.81 -1.41
CA ASP A 77 13.08 -2.72 -1.48
C ASP A 77 13.53 -2.63 -2.94
N GLN A 78 12.92 -3.42 -3.83
CA GLN A 78 13.10 -3.30 -5.27
C GLN A 78 12.72 -1.91 -5.77
N LEU A 79 11.59 -1.36 -5.30
CA LEU A 79 11.16 -0.02 -5.65
C LEU A 79 12.14 1.06 -5.17
N ASP A 80 12.69 0.93 -3.96
CA ASP A 80 13.71 1.87 -3.47
C ASP A 80 14.98 1.81 -4.31
N GLN A 81 15.47 0.60 -4.59
CA GLN A 81 16.66 0.41 -5.41
C GLN A 81 16.49 1.00 -6.82
N TRP A 82 15.33 0.81 -7.44
CA TRP A 82 15.04 1.40 -8.74
C TRP A 82 14.83 2.91 -8.65
N LEU A 83 14.22 3.44 -7.59
CA LEU A 83 14.12 4.89 -7.40
C LEU A 83 15.49 5.55 -7.26
N ASP A 84 16.42 4.93 -6.54
CA ASP A 84 17.79 5.44 -6.39
C ASP A 84 18.55 5.39 -7.74
N GLY A 85 18.35 4.33 -8.52
CA GLY A 85 19.03 4.15 -9.82
C GLY A 85 18.33 4.80 -11.02
N VAL A 86 17.11 5.30 -10.87
CA VAL A 86 16.26 5.71 -12.01
C VAL A 86 16.84 6.85 -12.82
N LEU A 87 17.67 7.72 -12.22
CA LEU A 87 18.24 8.88 -12.90
C LEU A 87 19.52 8.52 -13.67
N ASP A 88 20.25 7.50 -13.21
CA ASP A 88 21.54 7.08 -13.76
C ASP A 88 21.42 5.95 -14.79
N ALA A 89 20.37 5.12 -14.69
CA ALA A 89 20.16 4.01 -15.62
C ALA A 89 19.97 4.51 -17.06
N GLY A 90 20.68 3.89 -18.01
CA GLY A 90 20.60 4.18 -19.44
C GLY A 90 19.46 3.46 -20.16
N SER A 91 18.88 2.42 -19.54
CA SER A 91 17.72 1.70 -20.08
C SER A 91 16.88 1.05 -18.96
N LEU A 92 15.68 0.59 -19.31
CA LEU A 92 14.80 -0.14 -18.39
C LEU A 92 15.41 -1.47 -17.97
N GLU A 93 16.09 -2.17 -18.89
CA GLU A 93 16.77 -3.44 -18.61
C GLU A 93 17.89 -3.24 -17.60
N GLN A 94 18.68 -2.16 -17.75
CA GLN A 94 19.74 -1.84 -16.79
C GLN A 94 19.16 -1.58 -15.40
N LEU A 95 18.09 -0.78 -15.32
CA LEU A 95 17.47 -0.42 -14.05
C LEU A 95 16.94 -1.64 -13.29
N PHE A 96 16.20 -2.51 -13.99
CA PHE A 96 15.55 -3.65 -13.38
C PHE A 96 16.46 -4.87 -13.19
N THR A 97 17.74 -4.80 -13.56
CA THR A 97 18.72 -5.88 -13.34
C THR A 97 19.54 -5.67 -12.07
N CYS A 98 19.59 -4.43 -11.56
CA CYS A 98 20.22 -4.11 -10.29
C CYS A 98 19.46 -4.72 -9.12
#